data_AF-A0A815QD51-F1
#
_entry.id   AF-A0A815QD51-F1
#
_cell.length_a   1.000
_cell.length_b   1.000
_cell.length_c   1.000
_cell.angle_alpha   90.00
_cell.angle_beta   90.00
_cell.angle_gamma   90.00
#
_symmetry.space_group_name_H-M   'P 1'
#
loop_
_entity.id
_entity.type
_entity.pdbx_description
1 polymer ?
#
loop_
_entity_poly.entity_id
_entity_poly.type
_entity_poly.pdbx_seq_one_letter_code
_entity_poly.pdbx_strand_id
1 'polypeptide(L)'
;MSTPCSLEHCHTNLFSLQSLNDMKWKCFRRSTNYRVETTSQGRYDLYKDPVLLAYWHCLKTDTLCAWRKVQAEESKIEKELWLFGINDDLPTDLPDLRRMYIKSFLIVLVRFN
;
A
#
# COMPACT_ATOMS: atom_id res chain seq x y z
N MET A 1 -0.37 -46.38 -28.16
CA MET A 1 0.72 -45.43 -27.86
C MET A 1 0.08 -44.06 -27.67
N SER A 2 -0.05 -43.58 -26.43
CA SER A 2 -0.58 -42.23 -26.15
C SER A 2 0.50 -41.22 -26.51
N THR A 3 0.23 -40.34 -27.47
CA THR A 3 1.11 -39.20 -27.74
C THR A 3 1.23 -38.34 -26.48
N PRO A 4 2.44 -37.91 -26.08
CA PRO A 4 2.57 -36.91 -25.02
C PRO A 4 1.83 -35.65 -25.49
N CYS A 5 0.76 -35.29 -24.77
CA CYS A 5 0.09 -34.01 -24.98
C CYS A 5 1.07 -32.93 -24.54
N SER A 6 1.64 -32.19 -25.50
CA SER A 6 2.63 -31.19 -25.15
C SER A 6 1.93 -29.94 -24.60
N LEU A 7 2.30 -29.57 -23.37
CA LEU A 7 1.75 -28.41 -22.64
C LEU A 7 2.01 -27.07 -23.35
N GLU A 8 2.95 -27.04 -24.28
CA GLU A 8 3.31 -25.85 -25.06
C GLU A 8 2.25 -25.42 -26.09
N HIS A 9 1.23 -26.27 -26.35
CA HIS A 9 0.11 -25.95 -27.23
C HIS A 9 -1.19 -25.65 -26.45
N CYS A 10 -1.13 -25.59 -25.12
CA CYS A 10 -2.27 -25.18 -24.30
C CYS A 10 -2.35 -23.65 -24.27
N HIS A 11 -3.20 -23.08 -25.13
CA HIS A 11 -3.57 -21.67 -25.03
C HIS A 11 -4.28 -21.43 -23.69
N THR A 12 -3.79 -20.44 -22.94
CA THR A 12 -4.45 -19.95 -21.73
C THR A 12 -4.94 -18.52 -21.98
N ASN A 13 -5.94 -18.08 -21.22
CA ASN A 13 -6.40 -16.68 -21.25
C ASN A 13 -5.45 -15.75 -20.46
N LEU A 14 -4.17 -16.13 -20.33
CA LEU A 14 -3.16 -15.35 -19.64
C LEU A 14 -2.39 -14.54 -20.67
N PHE A 15 -2.47 -13.22 -20.54
CA PHE A 15 -1.71 -12.28 -21.35
C PHE A 15 -0.62 -11.66 -20.47
N SER A 16 0.64 -11.77 -20.90
CA SER A 16 1.74 -11.08 -20.24
C SER A 16 1.66 -9.59 -20.56
N LEU A 17 1.21 -8.79 -19.59
CA LEU A 17 1.03 -7.34 -19.77
C LEU A 17 2.32 -6.57 -19.45
N GLN A 18 2.99 -6.91 -18.35
CA GLN A 18 4.18 -6.19 -17.89
C GLN A 18 5.05 -7.07 -17.00
N SER A 19 6.36 -7.03 -17.22
CA SER A 19 7.33 -7.69 -16.36
C SER A 19 7.64 -6.79 -15.16
N LEU A 20 7.31 -7.25 -13.96
CA LEU A 20 7.55 -6.54 -12.70
C LEU A 20 8.89 -7.00 -12.10
N ASN A 21 10.01 -6.54 -12.66
CA ASN A 21 11.33 -6.96 -12.18
C ASN A 21 11.84 -6.11 -11.01
N ASP A 22 11.43 -4.84 -10.92
CA ASP A 22 11.95 -3.87 -9.94
C ASP A 22 10.82 -3.12 -9.21
N MET A 23 9.85 -3.87 -8.67
CA MET A 23 8.80 -3.23 -7.86
C MET A 23 9.33 -2.88 -6.47
N LYS A 24 9.36 -1.59 -6.14
CA LYS A 24 9.70 -1.07 -4.82
C LYS A 24 8.43 -0.75 -4.04
N TRP A 25 8.46 -0.92 -2.72
CA TRP A 25 7.37 -0.46 -1.85
C TRP A 25 7.87 0.24 -0.59
N LYS A 26 7.04 1.14 -0.06
CA LYS A 26 7.22 1.76 1.26
C LYS A 26 5.90 1.70 2.01
N CYS A 27 5.95 1.33 3.28
CA CYS A 27 4.80 1.34 4.18
C CYS A 27 5.03 2.36 5.30
N PHE A 28 4.19 3.39 5.34
CA PHE A 28 4.16 4.38 6.39
C PHE A 28 3.05 4.06 7.37
N ARG A 29 3.35 4.06 8.66
CA ARG A 29 2.35 3.86 9.71
C ARG A 29 2.21 5.07 10.60
N ARG A 30 0.96 5.36 10.97
CA ARG A 30 0.62 6.27 12.04
C ARG A 30 -0.24 5.54 13.07
N SER A 31 0.22 5.53 14.30
CA SER A 31 -0.57 5.03 15.42
C SER A 31 -1.46 6.14 15.98
N THR A 32 -2.72 5.81 16.20
CA THR A 32 -3.74 6.72 16.69
C THR A 32 -4.38 6.14 17.95
N ASN A 33 -4.28 6.86 19.07
CA ASN A 33 -5.03 6.53 20.29
C ASN A 33 -6.43 7.14 20.17
N TYR A 34 -7.49 6.34 20.33
CA TYR A 34 -8.88 6.81 20.16
C TYR A 34 -9.21 8.01 21.06
N ARG A 35 -8.58 8.09 22.24
CA ARG A 35 -8.85 9.11 23.27
C ARG A 35 -8.24 10.47 22.97
N VAL A 36 -7.19 10.55 22.15
CA VAL A 36 -6.35 11.76 22.05
C VAL A 36 -6.70 12.59 20.80
N GLU A 37 -7.20 11.97 19.75
CA GLU A 37 -7.51 12.67 18.48
C GLU A 37 -8.98 13.04 18.30
N THR A 38 -9.83 12.74 19.28
CA THR A 38 -11.17 13.33 19.33
C THR A 38 -11.01 14.79 19.71
N THR A 39 -11.40 15.70 18.80
CA THR A 39 -11.55 17.12 19.13
C THR A 39 -12.49 17.26 20.35
N SER A 40 -12.51 18.42 21.01
CA SER A 40 -13.41 18.71 22.15
C SER A 40 -14.90 18.44 21.89
N GLN A 41 -15.29 18.18 20.63
CA GLN A 41 -16.64 17.81 20.18
C GLN A 41 -16.81 16.32 19.80
N GLY A 42 -15.83 15.46 20.09
CA GLY A 42 -15.90 14.02 19.80
C GLY A 42 -15.82 13.64 18.32
N ARG A 43 -15.59 14.59 17.40
CA ARG A 43 -15.47 14.33 15.95
C ARG A 43 -14.00 14.24 15.54
N TYR A 44 -13.69 13.18 14.79
CA TYR A 44 -12.41 12.97 14.14
C TYR A 44 -12.28 13.93 12.94
N ASP A 45 -11.28 14.81 12.93
CA ASP A 45 -11.04 15.73 11.83
C ASP A 45 -10.26 15.03 10.71
N LEU A 46 -10.99 14.46 9.75
CA LEU A 46 -10.43 13.75 8.60
C LEU A 46 -9.49 14.62 7.76
N TYR A 47 -9.68 15.95 7.76
CA TYR A 47 -8.85 16.88 7.00
C TYR A 47 -7.48 17.14 7.64
N LYS A 48 -7.27 16.67 8.88
CA LYS A 48 -5.99 16.75 9.60
C LYS A 48 -5.27 15.41 9.71
N ASP A 49 -5.84 14.33 9.18
CA ASP A 49 -5.22 13.02 9.18
C ASP A 49 -4.12 12.98 8.11
N PRO A 50 -2.83 12.84 8.48
CA PRO A 50 -1.76 12.89 7.51
C PRO A 50 -1.74 11.69 6.58
N VAL A 51 -2.29 10.53 7.00
CA VAL A 51 -2.36 9.34 6.12
C VAL A 51 -3.34 9.61 5.00
N LEU A 52 -4.47 10.24 5.31
CA LEU A 52 -5.46 10.64 4.30
C LEU A 52 -4.97 11.79 3.42
N LEU A 53 -4.27 12.77 4.00
CA LEU A 53 -3.66 13.87 3.23
C LEU A 53 -2.58 13.35 2.27
N ALA A 54 -1.70 12.45 2.73
CA ALA A 54 -0.69 11.82 1.91
C ALA A 54 -1.31 10.93 0.83
N TYR A 55 -2.37 10.18 1.16
CA TYR A 55 -3.13 9.39 0.18
C TYR A 55 -3.76 10.28 -0.90
N TRP A 56 -4.40 11.39 -0.51
CA TRP A 56 -4.95 12.36 -1.46
C TRP A 56 -3.85 12.94 -2.37
N HIS A 57 -2.68 13.25 -1.81
CA HIS A 57 -1.54 13.71 -2.60
C HIS A 57 -1.10 12.65 -3.61
N CYS A 58 -1.03 11.38 -3.22
CA CYS A 58 -0.68 10.29 -4.13
C CYS A 58 -1.69 10.17 -5.29
N LEU A 59 -3.00 10.31 -5.01
CA LEU A 59 -4.02 10.32 -6.07
C LEU A 59 -3.83 11.49 -7.03
N LYS A 60 -3.46 12.67 -6.51
CA LYS A 60 -3.21 13.86 -7.33
C LYS A 60 -1.96 13.73 -8.20
N THR A 61 -0.94 13.01 -7.75
CA THR A 61 0.33 12.79 -8.46
C THR A 61 0.38 11.47 -9.22
N ASP A 62 -0.76 10.80 -9.39
CA ASP A 62 -0.87 9.48 -10.04
C ASP A 62 0.12 8.44 -9.49
N THR A 63 0.38 8.51 -8.19
CA THR A 63 1.25 7.57 -7.49
C THR A 63 0.44 6.36 -7.05
N LEU A 64 0.88 5.16 -7.46
CA LEU A 64 0.26 3.92 -7.03
C LEU A 64 0.38 3.76 -5.51
N CYS A 65 -0.77 3.80 -4.84
CA CYS A 65 -0.84 3.78 -3.39
C CYS A 65 -2.11 3.09 -2.89
N ALA A 66 -2.06 2.62 -1.65
CA ALA A 66 -3.21 2.09 -0.93
C ALA A 66 -3.11 2.48 0.54
N TRP A 67 -4.23 2.76 1.19
CA TRP A 67 -4.25 3.00 2.63
C TRP A 67 -5.23 2.05 3.31
N ARG A 68 -5.01 1.75 4.59
CA ARG A 68 -5.94 0.97 5.40
C ARG A 68 -5.89 1.37 6.88
N LYS A 69 -6.98 1.08 7.59
CA LYS A 69 -7.03 1.08 9.05
C LYS A 69 -6.74 -0.34 9.54
N VAL A 70 -5.83 -0.48 10.49
CA VAL A 70 -5.48 -1.74 11.14
C VAL A 70 -5.78 -1.57 12.63
N GLN A 71 -6.63 -2.43 13.16
CA GLN A 71 -6.87 -2.48 14.59
C GLN A 71 -5.65 -3.16 15.24
N ALA A 72 -4.88 -2.43 16.04
CA ALA A 72 -3.69 -2.94 16.69
C ALA A 72 -3.99 -3.50 18.08
N GLU A 73 -4.79 -2.78 18.87
CA GLU A 73 -5.24 -3.17 20.22
C GLU A 73 -6.67 -2.63 20.44
N GLU A 74 -7.35 -3.03 21.52
CA GLU A 74 -8.74 -2.60 21.83
C GLU A 74 -8.94 -1.07 21.83
N SER A 75 -7.88 -0.30 22.10
CA SER A 75 -7.92 1.17 22.15
C SER A 75 -7.02 1.87 21.12
N LYS A 76 -6.37 1.10 20.23
CA LYS A 76 -5.32 1.59 19.33
C LYS A 76 -5.63 1.23 17.88
N ILE A 77 -5.80 2.26 17.04
CA ILE A 77 -5.97 2.10 15.59
C ILE A 77 -4.70 2.59 14.91
N GLU A 78 -4.08 1.72 14.15
CA GLU A 78 -3.00 2.08 13.24
C GLU A 78 -3.58 2.38 11.86
N LYS A 79 -3.00 3.36 11.19
CA LYS A 79 -3.28 3.65 9.79
C LYS A 79 -2.01 3.41 9.02
N GLU A 80 -2.15 2.70 7.91
CA GLU A 80 -1.03 2.36 7.04
C GLU A 80 -1.27 2.99 5.68
N LEU A 81 -0.23 3.62 5.14
CA LEU A 81 -0.14 4.05 3.75
C LEU A 81 0.95 3.22 3.06
N TRP A 82 0.58 2.56 1.99
CA TRP A 82 1.44 1.77 1.13
C TRP A 82 1.65 2.52 -0.17
N LEU A 83 2.90 2.67 -0.57
CA LEU A 83 3.31 3.21 -1.86
C LEU A 83 3.99 2.13 -2.66
N PHE A 84 3.74 2.12 -3.96
CA PHE A 84 4.28 1.16 -4.90
C PHE A 84 4.94 1.91 -6.05
N GLY A 85 6.21 1.62 -6.29
CA GLY A 85 6.97 2.12 -7.44
C GLY A 85 7.19 0.94 -8.37
N ILE A 86 6.54 0.97 -9.54
CA ILE A 86 6.76 -0.02 -10.58
C ILE A 86 7.75 0.61 -11.55
N ASN A 87 8.96 0.06 -11.67
CA ASN A 87 10.02 0.55 -12.56
C ASN A 87 10.56 1.96 -12.25
N ASP A 88 9.90 2.71 -11.36
CA ASP A 88 10.28 4.06 -10.91
C ASP A 88 10.63 4.11 -9.42
N ASP A 89 11.32 5.20 -9.02
CA ASP A 89 11.61 5.47 -7.63
C ASP A 89 10.37 5.92 -6.85
N LEU A 90 10.27 5.44 -5.61
CA LEU A 90 9.18 5.81 -4.71
C LEU A 90 9.28 7.29 -4.32
N PRO A 91 8.15 8.03 -4.30
CA PRO A 91 8.18 9.43 -3.92
C PRO A 91 8.70 9.58 -2.49
N THR A 92 9.60 10.55 -2.34
CA THR A 92 10.28 10.84 -1.06
C THR A 92 9.63 12.01 -0.33
N ASP A 93 8.92 12.87 -1.07
CA ASP A 93 8.32 14.11 -0.57
C ASP A 93 6.80 14.00 -0.44
N LEU A 94 6.34 13.20 0.54
CA LEU A 94 4.94 13.22 0.95
C LEU A 94 4.74 14.16 2.15
N PRO A 95 3.60 14.88 2.20
CA PRO A 95 3.29 15.75 3.32
C PRO A 95 3.21 14.95 4.62
N ASP A 96 3.76 15.51 5.70
CA ASP A 96 3.67 14.99 7.08
C ASP A 96 4.27 13.59 7.32
N LEU A 97 5.17 13.12 6.45
CA LEU A 97 5.93 11.87 6.64
C LEU A 97 6.66 11.79 7.98
N ARG A 98 7.09 12.93 8.55
CA ARG A 98 7.80 13.01 9.85
C ARG A 98 6.98 12.44 11.01
N ARG A 99 5.65 12.37 10.88
CA ARG A 99 4.72 11.84 11.89
C ARG A 99 4.41 10.36 11.69
N MET A 100 4.99 9.75 10.66
CA MET A 100 4.82 8.34 10.34
C MET A 100 6.16 7.61 10.47
N TYR A 101 6.13 6.34 10.83
CA TYR A 101 7.33 5.50 10.82
C TYR A 101 7.25 4.47 9.71
N ILE A 102 8.41 4.19 9.10
CA ILE A 102 8.55 3.13 8.10
C ILE A 102 8.77 1.83 8.85
N LYS A 103 8.03 0.77 8.47
CA LYS A 103 8.28 -0.57 8.98
C LYS A 103 8.46 -1.50 7.80
N SER A 104 9.60 -2.18 7.76
CA SER A 104 9.97 -3.10 6.70
C SER A 104 9.13 -4.38 6.79
N PHE A 105 8.49 -4.76 5.69
CA PHE A 105 7.83 -6.06 5.53
C PHE A 105 8.20 -6.66 4.18
N LEU A 106 8.25 -7.99 4.17
CA LEU A 106 8.29 -8.78 2.96
C LEU A 106 6.86 -8.86 2.40
N ILE A 107 6.59 -8.24 1.24
CA ILE A 107 5.39 -8.56 0.47
C ILE A 107 5.73 -9.83 -0.30
N VAL A 108 5.05 -10.93 0.00
CA VAL A 108 5.13 -12.14 -0.81
C VAL A 108 4.27 -11.90 -2.05
N LEU A 109 4.90 -11.44 -3.13
CA LEU A 109 4.30 -11.55 -4.45
C LEU A 109 4.31 -13.02 -4.86
N VAL A 110 3.14 -13.65 -4.93
CA VAL A 110 3.01 -15.00 -5.46
C VAL A 110 3.33 -14.94 -6.95
N ARG A 111 4.52 -15.42 -7.32
CA ARG A 111 4.93 -15.62 -8.71
C ARG A 111 4.30 -16.93 -9.18
N PHE A 112 3.37 -16.86 -10.12
CA PHE A 112 2.93 -18.04 -10.87
C PHE A 112 3.93 -18.26 -12.01
N ASN A 113 4.60 -19.42 -12.00
CA ASN A 113 5.41 -19.94 -13.10
C ASN A 113 4.53 -20.64 -14.12
#